data_AF-A0A6A6Z298-F1
#
_entry.id   AF-A0A6A6Z298-F1
#
_cell.length_a   1.000
_cell.length_b   1.000
_cell.length_c   1.000
_cell.angle_alpha   90.00
_cell.angle_beta   90.00
_cell.angle_gamma   90.00
#
_symmetry.space_group_name_H-M   'P 1'
#
loop_
_entity.id
_entity.type
_entity.pdbx_description
1 polymer ?
#
loop_
_entity_poly.entity_id
_entity_poly.type
_entity_poly.pdbx_seq_one_letter_code
_entity_poly.pdbx_strand_id
1 'polypeptide(L)'
;LEARAEYLLRNKVTQSVLAMDPVLKAVHSGANNTDAERRLLPMVHERDVISMYHSTLASRLSSTLSALAAAEKGSVVANEKNKELSQILLELAEETKSQSTDEVEDPKLRDRLQALDKSVKLSRRRWRIMKSIISGMIVGSGVEWADDNVLRELVMDDEDDID
;
A
#
# COMPACT_ATOMS: atom_id res chain seq x y z
N LEU A 1 7.87 5.12 -43.10
CA LEU A 1 8.14 5.07 -41.64
C LEU A 1 9.64 5.10 -41.36
N GLU A 2 10.43 4.31 -42.08
CA GLU A 2 11.89 4.22 -41.95
C GLU A 2 12.63 5.57 -42.12
N ALA A 3 12.37 6.32 -43.19
CA ALA A 3 12.97 7.65 -43.40
C ALA A 3 12.66 8.67 -42.27
N ARG A 4 11.49 8.56 -41.63
CA ARG A 4 11.12 9.40 -40.47
C ARG A 4 11.88 8.98 -39.22
N ALA A 5 12.03 7.68 -38.98
CA ALA A 5 12.80 7.15 -37.87
C ALA A 5 14.29 7.51 -38.00
N GLU A 6 14.86 7.38 -39.20
CA GLU A 6 16.23 7.77 -39.52
C GLU A 6 16.47 9.27 -39.29
N TYR A 7 15.55 10.11 -39.77
CA TYR A 7 15.61 11.55 -39.54
C TYR A 7 15.58 11.91 -38.05
N LEU A 8 14.67 11.30 -37.28
CA LEU A 8 14.56 11.54 -35.83
C LEU A 8 15.81 11.07 -35.08
N LEU A 9 16.36 9.92 -35.45
CA LEU A 9 17.59 9.40 -34.85
C LEU A 9 18.77 10.33 -35.13
N ARG A 10 18.96 10.74 -36.39
CA ARG A 10 20.02 11.68 -36.78
C ARG A 10 19.89 13.01 -36.03
N ASN A 11 18.67 13.54 -35.89
CA ASN A 11 18.45 14.78 -35.18
C ASN A 11 18.76 14.63 -33.68
N LYS A 12 18.34 13.52 -33.07
CA LYS A 12 18.63 13.20 -31.67
C LYS A 12 20.14 13.07 -31.42
N VAL A 13 20.87 12.38 -32.30
CA VAL A 13 22.32 12.24 -32.22
C VAL A 13 22.99 13.61 -32.33
N THR A 14 22.60 14.42 -33.32
CA THR A 14 23.15 15.76 -33.54
C THR A 14 22.93 16.65 -32.31
N GLN A 15 21.71 16.66 -31.78
CA GLN A 15 21.37 17.42 -30.57
C GLN A 15 22.19 16.94 -29.36
N SER A 16 22.34 15.63 -29.19
CA SER A 16 23.11 15.07 -28.07
C SER A 16 24.59 15.44 -28.15
N VAL A 17 25.19 15.43 -29.35
CA VAL A 17 26.58 15.86 -29.57
C VAL A 17 26.74 17.35 -29.27
N LEU A 18 25.84 18.19 -29.79
CA LEU A 18 25.86 19.64 -29.56
C LEU A 18 25.71 20.00 -28.07
N ALA A 19 24.93 19.22 -27.31
CA ALA A 19 24.75 19.44 -25.88
C ALA A 19 25.92 18.91 -25.04
N MET A 20 26.55 17.80 -25.44
CA MET A 20 27.62 17.16 -24.66
C MET A 20 29.01 17.72 -24.92
N ASP A 21 29.29 18.23 -26.12
CA ASP A 21 30.62 18.77 -26.43
C ASP A 21 31.04 19.91 -25.48
N PRO A 22 30.20 20.92 -25.18
CA PRO A 22 30.54 21.96 -24.20
C PRO A 22 30.73 21.41 -22.77
N VAL A 23 29.97 20.38 -22.39
CA VAL A 23 30.08 19.72 -21.07
C VAL A 23 31.41 18.98 -20.95
N LEU A 24 31.79 18.22 -21.98
CA LEU A 24 33.06 17.51 -22.03
C LEU A 24 34.24 18.48 -21.95
N LYS A 25 34.20 19.59 -22.70
CA LYS A 25 35.23 20.63 -22.64
C LYS A 25 35.23 21.35 -21.30
N ALA A 26 34.08 21.63 -20.69
CA ALA A 26 34.02 22.25 -19.37
C ALA A 26 34.74 21.41 -18.30
N VAL A 27 34.60 20.09 -18.36
CA VAL A 27 35.25 19.14 -17.44
C VAL A 27 36.73 18.97 -17.77
N HIS A 28 37.08 18.82 -19.05
CA HIS A 28 38.45 18.60 -19.49
C HIS A 28 39.08 19.96 -19.80
N SER A 29 39.77 20.53 -18.81
CA SER A 29 40.39 21.87 -18.88
C SER A 29 41.52 21.97 -19.93
N GLY A 30 41.14 21.99 -21.21
CA GLY A 30 42.04 22.15 -22.34
C GLY A 30 42.51 23.60 -22.52
N ALA A 31 43.71 23.76 -23.08
CA ALA A 31 44.25 25.09 -23.41
C ALA A 31 43.36 25.87 -24.40
N ASN A 32 42.57 25.18 -25.22
CA ASN A 32 41.73 25.75 -26.26
C ASN A 32 40.27 26.00 -25.83
N ASN A 33 39.93 25.83 -24.55
CA ASN A 33 38.56 26.04 -24.07
C ASN A 33 38.21 27.52 -24.05
N THR A 34 37.04 27.86 -24.58
CA THR A 34 36.45 29.21 -24.52
C THR A 34 36.06 29.59 -23.09
N ASP A 35 35.96 30.89 -22.81
CA ASP A 35 35.53 31.39 -21.50
C ASP A 35 34.13 30.92 -21.11
N ALA A 36 33.23 30.77 -22.10
CA ALA A 36 31.89 30.24 -21.90
C ALA A 36 31.93 28.77 -21.44
N GLU A 37 32.74 27.93 -22.08
CA GLU A 37 32.91 26.51 -21.70
C GLU A 37 33.50 26.37 -20.30
N ARG A 38 34.48 27.21 -19.92
CA ARG A 38 35.07 27.19 -18.56
C ARG A 38 34.08 27.55 -17.47
N ARG A 39 33.14 28.47 -17.74
CA ARG A 39 32.09 28.88 -16.78
C ARG A 39 31.03 27.82 -16.54
N LEU A 40 30.92 26.80 -17.40
CA LEU A 40 29.95 25.71 -17.23
C LEU A 40 30.34 24.73 -16.12
N LEU A 41 31.63 24.62 -15.78
CA LEU A 41 32.14 23.66 -14.80
C LEU A 41 31.39 23.66 -13.45
N PRO A 42 31.15 24.80 -12.78
CA PRO A 42 30.39 24.81 -11.53
C PRO A 42 28.94 24.31 -11.70
N MET A 43 28.28 24.64 -12.81
CA MET A 43 26.91 24.20 -13.09
C MET A 43 26.86 22.69 -13.39
N VAL A 44 27.86 22.17 -14.10
CA VAL A 44 28.02 20.73 -14.36
C VAL A 44 28.22 19.99 -13.04
N HIS A 45 29.07 20.51 -12.16
CA HIS A 45 29.29 19.92 -10.84
C HIS A 45 28.01 19.88 -10.00
N GLU A 46 27.27 20.99 -9.92
CA GLU A 46 26.01 21.06 -9.19
C GLU A 46 24.97 20.07 -9.75
N ARG A 47 24.85 20.01 -11.09
CA ARG A 47 24.00 19.02 -11.77
C ARG A 47 24.38 17.60 -11.38
N ASP A 48 25.67 17.27 -11.39
CA ASP A 48 26.13 15.91 -11.10
C ASP A 48 25.87 15.53 -9.64
N VAL A 49 26.08 16.45 -8.71
CA VAL A 49 25.74 16.29 -7.29
C VAL A 49 24.24 16.03 -7.12
N ILE A 50 23.38 16.87 -7.72
CA ILE A 50 21.93 16.69 -7.68
C ILE A 50 21.52 15.35 -8.31
N SER A 51 22.13 14.97 -9.43
CA SER A 51 21.84 13.70 -10.12
C SER A 51 22.20 12.49 -9.26
N MET A 52 23.31 12.55 -8.52
CA MET A 52 23.70 11.51 -7.56
C MET A 52 22.68 11.38 -6.42
N TYR A 53 22.28 12.50 -5.81
CA TYR A 53 21.27 12.50 -4.75
C TYR A 53 19.92 11.98 -5.26
N HIS A 54 19.49 12.45 -6.43
CA HIS A 54 18.26 12.02 -7.05
C HIS A 54 18.27 10.51 -7.33
N SER A 55 19.35 9.97 -7.90
CA SER A 55 19.50 8.52 -8.13
C SER A 55 19.40 7.71 -6.84
N THR A 56 20.04 8.20 -5.77
CA THR A 56 19.99 7.56 -4.45
C THR A 56 18.56 7.57 -3.87
N LEU A 57 17.88 8.72 -3.95
CA LEU A 57 16.50 8.86 -3.48
C LEU A 57 15.53 8.00 -4.28
N ALA A 58 15.67 7.96 -5.60
CA ALA A 58 14.85 7.12 -6.47
C ALA A 58 15.05 5.63 -6.17
N SER A 59 16.29 5.19 -5.94
CA SER A 59 16.59 3.81 -5.55
C SER A 59 15.96 3.46 -4.19
N ARG A 60 16.10 4.35 -3.19
CA ARG A 60 15.47 4.15 -1.87
C ARG A 60 13.95 4.07 -1.99
N LEU A 61 13.34 5.01 -2.71
CA LEU A 61 11.90 5.06 -2.96
C LEU A 61 11.42 3.74 -3.59
N SER A 62 12.10 3.27 -4.63
CA SER A 62 11.80 1.99 -5.27
C SER A 62 11.88 0.83 -4.27
N SER A 63 12.94 0.77 -3.44
CA SER A 63 13.07 -0.30 -2.44
C SER A 63 11.98 -0.25 -1.37
N THR A 64 11.60 0.95 -0.92
CA THR A 64 10.57 1.13 0.10
C THR A 64 9.20 0.77 -0.44
N LEU A 65 8.91 1.11 -1.71
CA LEU A 65 7.68 0.71 -2.37
C LEU A 65 7.60 -0.81 -2.53
N SER A 66 8.70 -1.46 -2.92
CA SER A 66 8.73 -2.92 -3.01
C SER A 66 8.54 -3.60 -1.65
N ALA A 67 9.15 -3.06 -0.58
CA ALA A 67 8.98 -3.57 0.77
C ALA A 67 7.54 -3.37 1.29
N LEU A 68 6.95 -2.21 1.02
CA LEU A 68 5.56 -1.91 1.37
C LEU A 68 4.60 -2.87 0.66
N ALA A 69 4.75 -3.05 -0.64
CA ALA A 69 3.92 -3.97 -1.41
C ALA A 69 4.01 -5.42 -0.91
N ALA A 70 5.22 -5.85 -0.49
CA ALA A 70 5.41 -7.17 0.11
C ALA A 70 4.72 -7.29 1.48
N ALA A 71 4.80 -6.25 2.31
CA ALA A 71 4.14 -6.21 3.62
C ALA A 71 2.61 -6.18 3.49
N GLU A 72 2.07 -5.39 2.56
CA GLU A 72 0.64 -5.33 2.27
C GLU A 72 0.11 -6.68 1.81
N LYS A 73 0.82 -7.35 0.88
CA LYS A 73 0.47 -8.72 0.46
C LYS A 73 0.44 -9.69 1.65
N GLY A 74 1.43 -9.61 2.54
CA GLY A 74 1.46 -10.40 3.76
C GLY A 74 0.27 -10.12 4.69
N SER A 75 -0.11 -8.86 4.84
CA SER A 75 -1.26 -8.44 5.65
C SER A 75 -2.58 -8.94 5.09
N VAL A 76 -2.77 -8.90 3.77
CA VAL A 76 -3.99 -9.44 3.12
C VAL A 76 -4.13 -10.93 3.39
N VAL A 77 -3.07 -11.71 3.15
CA VAL A 77 -3.07 -13.16 3.39
C VAL A 77 -3.30 -13.49 4.87
N ALA A 78 -2.71 -12.72 5.78
CA ALA A 78 -2.93 -12.91 7.21
C ALA A 78 -4.38 -12.59 7.62
N ASN A 79 -4.99 -11.56 7.03
CA ASN A 79 -6.36 -11.17 7.31
C ASN A 79 -7.37 -12.21 6.77
N GLU A 80 -7.13 -12.75 5.58
CA GLU A 80 -7.92 -13.87 5.03
C GLU A 80 -7.90 -15.08 5.96
N LYS A 81 -6.71 -15.48 6.44
CA LYS A 81 -6.58 -16.58 7.41
C LYS A 81 -7.25 -16.27 8.74
N ASN A 82 -7.12 -15.05 9.25
CA ASN A 82 -7.80 -14.65 10.48
C ASN A 82 -9.32 -14.72 10.34
N LYS A 83 -9.87 -14.35 9.16
CA LYS A 83 -11.28 -14.48 8.85
C LYS A 83 -11.72 -15.95 8.83
N GLU A 84 -10.98 -16.82 8.13
CA GLU A 84 -11.24 -18.25 8.07
C GLU A 84 -11.22 -18.90 9.47
N LEU A 85 -10.17 -18.64 10.26
CA LEU A 85 -10.06 -19.15 11.63
C LEU A 85 -11.16 -18.63 12.54
N SER A 86 -11.58 -17.37 12.38
CA SER A 86 -12.68 -16.81 13.16
C SER A 86 -14.02 -17.46 12.81
N GLN A 87 -14.23 -17.80 11.53
CA GLN A 87 -15.42 -18.53 11.10
C GLN A 87 -15.43 -19.95 11.68
N ILE A 88 -14.33 -20.68 11.58
CA ILE A 88 -14.18 -22.02 12.18
C ILE A 88 -14.42 -21.97 13.69
N LEU A 89 -13.88 -20.95 14.38
CA LEU A 89 -14.07 -20.79 15.83
C LEU A 89 -15.55 -20.52 16.18
N LEU A 90 -16.26 -19.73 15.37
CA LEU A 90 -17.69 -19.50 15.54
C LEU A 90 -18.50 -20.79 15.34
N GLU A 91 -18.21 -21.56 14.28
CA GLU A 91 -18.86 -22.85 14.01
C GLU A 91 -18.63 -23.83 15.16
N LEU A 92 -17.39 -23.99 15.63
CA LEU A 92 -17.06 -24.82 16.79
C LEU A 92 -17.76 -24.35 18.07
N ALA A 93 -17.87 -23.05 18.28
CA ALA A 93 -18.58 -22.49 19.42
C ALA A 93 -20.10 -22.74 19.35
N GLU A 94 -20.69 -22.71 18.15
CA GLU A 94 -22.10 -23.03 17.91
C GLU A 94 -22.40 -24.52 18.08
N GLU A 95 -21.54 -25.40 17.55
CA GLU A 95 -21.61 -26.86 17.78
C GLU A 95 -21.48 -27.20 19.28
N THR A 96 -20.58 -26.54 19.99
CA THR A 96 -20.44 -26.72 21.44
C THR A 96 -21.68 -26.18 22.19
N LYS A 97 -22.27 -25.08 21.74
CA LYS A 97 -23.47 -24.50 22.35
C LYS A 97 -24.68 -25.41 22.16
N SER A 98 -24.90 -25.94 20.96
CA SER A 98 -26.01 -26.86 20.64
C SER A 98 -25.89 -28.20 21.40
N GLN A 99 -24.69 -28.71 21.62
CA GLN A 99 -24.46 -29.88 22.48
C GLN A 99 -24.66 -29.61 23.99
N SER A 100 -24.59 -28.35 24.43
CA SER A 100 -24.55 -28.00 25.86
C SER A 100 -25.86 -27.43 26.44
N THR A 101 -26.77 -26.93 25.60
CA THR A 101 -28.02 -26.32 26.10
C THR A 101 -29.10 -27.33 26.46
N ASP A 102 -29.09 -28.50 25.84
CA ASP A 102 -30.16 -29.51 26.02
C ASP A 102 -29.82 -30.61 27.06
N GLU A 103 -28.58 -30.73 27.57
CA GLU A 103 -28.18 -31.86 28.44
C GLU A 103 -27.34 -31.52 29.71
N VAL A 104 -27.11 -30.25 30.08
CA VAL A 104 -26.19 -29.93 31.19
C VAL A 104 -26.89 -29.76 32.55
N GLU A 105 -26.88 -30.83 33.36
CA GLU A 105 -27.30 -30.81 34.78
C GLU A 105 -26.23 -30.25 35.74
N ASP A 106 -24.96 -30.16 35.33
CA ASP A 106 -23.84 -29.79 36.22
C ASP A 106 -23.64 -28.26 36.33
N PRO A 107 -23.80 -27.66 37.53
CA PRO A 107 -23.74 -26.19 37.74
C PRO A 107 -22.40 -25.55 37.38
N LYS A 108 -21.27 -26.28 37.47
CA LYS A 108 -19.94 -25.74 37.09
C LYS A 108 -19.78 -25.54 35.59
N LEU A 109 -20.46 -26.36 34.78
CA LEU A 109 -20.44 -26.24 33.32
C LEU A 109 -21.32 -25.07 32.86
N ARG A 110 -22.44 -24.81 33.54
CA ARG A 110 -23.28 -23.61 33.33
C ARG A 110 -22.53 -22.29 33.53
N ASP A 111 -21.74 -22.17 34.60
CA ASP A 111 -20.96 -20.95 34.86
C ASP A 111 -19.89 -20.70 33.78
N ARG A 112 -19.25 -21.77 33.27
CA ARG A 112 -18.29 -21.67 32.17
C ARG A 112 -18.95 -21.26 30.85
N LEU A 113 -20.14 -21.78 30.56
CA LEU A 113 -20.92 -21.38 29.37
C LEU A 113 -21.37 -19.92 29.44
N GLN A 114 -21.82 -19.45 30.60
CA GLN A 114 -22.15 -18.03 30.79
C GLN A 114 -20.93 -17.11 30.63
N ALA A 115 -19.75 -17.54 31.10
CA ALA A 115 -18.52 -16.78 30.90
C ALA A 115 -18.13 -16.72 29.42
N LEU A 116 -18.31 -17.82 28.69
CA LEU A 116 -18.02 -17.88 27.25
C LEU A 116 -19.01 -17.02 26.45
N ASP A 117 -20.31 -17.06 26.75
CA ASP A 117 -21.34 -16.21 26.11
C ASP A 117 -21.04 -14.71 26.31
N LYS A 118 -20.60 -14.32 27.52
CA LYS A 118 -20.13 -12.96 27.80
C LYS A 118 -18.91 -12.57 26.95
N SER A 119 -17.97 -13.49 26.74
CA SER A 119 -16.78 -13.24 25.91
C SER A 119 -17.13 -13.05 24.43
N VAL A 120 -18.09 -13.83 23.91
CA VAL A 120 -18.59 -13.70 22.53
C VAL A 120 -19.30 -12.37 22.33
N LYS A 121 -20.16 -11.96 23.29
CA LYS A 121 -20.82 -10.65 23.28
C LYS A 121 -19.82 -9.49 23.29
N LEU A 122 -18.76 -9.59 24.08
CA LEU A 122 -17.67 -8.60 24.08
C LEU A 122 -16.93 -8.53 22.75
N SER A 123 -16.68 -9.69 22.12
CA SER A 123 -16.04 -9.76 20.80
C SER A 123 -16.90 -9.11 19.72
N ARG A 124 -18.21 -9.44 19.66
CA ARG A 124 -19.17 -8.79 18.74
C ARG A 124 -19.22 -7.28 18.93
N ARG A 125 -19.21 -6.80 20.19
CA ARG A 125 -19.18 -5.36 20.47
C ARG A 125 -17.91 -4.68 19.95
N ARG A 126 -16.75 -5.32 20.09
CA ARG A 126 -15.48 -4.80 19.56
C ARG A 126 -15.49 -4.76 18.03
N TRP A 127 -16.01 -5.80 17.40
CA TRP A 127 -16.16 -5.86 15.94
C TRP A 127 -17.02 -4.70 15.42
N ARG A 128 -18.17 -4.43 16.05
CA ARG A 128 -19.07 -3.32 15.67
C ARG A 128 -18.39 -1.95 15.75
N ILE A 129 -17.61 -1.70 16.80
CA ILE A 129 -16.84 -0.46 16.94
C ILE A 129 -15.82 -0.34 15.80
N MET A 130 -15.13 -1.42 15.46
CA MET A 130 -14.13 -1.42 14.41
C MET A 130 -14.75 -1.25 13.01
N LYS A 131 -15.90 -1.88 12.73
CA LYS A 131 -16.71 -1.66 11.52
C LYS A 131 -17.03 -0.17 11.36
N SER A 132 -17.59 0.46 12.40
CA SER A 132 -17.94 1.90 12.39
C SER A 132 -16.75 2.83 12.11
N ILE A 133 -15.59 2.57 12.72
CA ILE A 133 -14.37 3.36 12.48
C ILE A 133 -13.90 3.22 11.02
N ILE A 134 -13.89 2.00 10.49
CA ILE A 134 -13.47 1.73 9.10
C ILE A 134 -14.44 2.39 8.12
N SER A 135 -15.75 2.28 8.33
CA SER A 135 -16.75 2.94 7.48
C SER A 135 -16.59 4.46 7.49
N GLY A 136 -16.37 5.07 8.66
CA GLY A 136 -16.08 6.50 8.77
C GLY A 136 -14.79 6.91 8.05
N MET A 137 -13.75 6.07 8.10
CA MET A 137 -12.50 6.31 7.37
C MET A 137 -12.68 6.21 5.85
N ILE A 138 -13.42 5.22 5.36
CA ILE A 138 -13.72 5.04 3.92
C ILE A 138 -14.47 6.27 3.40
N VAL A 139 -15.55 6.67 4.07
CA VAL A 139 -16.35 7.85 3.69
C VAL A 139 -15.51 9.13 3.73
N GLY A 140 -14.64 9.29 4.73
CA GLY A 140 -13.76 10.46 4.87
C GLY A 140 -12.56 10.51 3.92
N SER A 141 -12.20 9.38 3.30
CA SER A 141 -10.99 9.27 2.45
C SER A 141 -11.16 9.84 1.04
N GLY A 142 -12.40 10.07 0.59
CA GLY A 142 -12.69 10.54 -0.76
C GLY A 142 -12.62 9.44 -1.85
N VAL A 143 -12.52 8.17 -1.46
CA VAL A 143 -12.68 7.02 -2.36
C VAL A 143 -14.13 6.95 -2.85
N GLU A 144 -14.36 6.64 -4.13
CA GLU A 144 -15.69 6.45 -4.75
C GLU A 144 -16.33 5.13 -4.28
N TRP A 145 -16.70 5.08 -3.00
CA TRP A 145 -17.23 3.87 -2.36
C TRP A 145 -18.68 3.56 -2.74
N ALA A 146 -19.44 4.54 -3.24
CA ALA A 146 -20.86 4.38 -3.57
C ALA A 146 -21.12 3.54 -4.83
N ASP A 147 -20.15 3.51 -5.75
CA ASP A 147 -20.20 2.73 -7.00
C ASP A 147 -19.59 1.31 -6.84
N ASP A 148 -18.86 1.07 -5.75
CA ASP A 148 -18.32 -0.25 -5.41
C ASP A 148 -19.33 -0.99 -4.51
N ASN A 149 -19.85 -2.13 -5.00
CA ASN A 149 -20.83 -2.92 -4.26
C ASN A 149 -20.32 -3.39 -2.89
N VAL A 150 -19.04 -3.75 -2.78
CA VAL A 150 -18.45 -4.27 -1.53
C VAL A 150 -18.26 -3.15 -0.51
N LEU A 151 -17.77 -1.99 -0.96
CA LEU A 151 -17.60 -0.84 -0.07
C LEU A 151 -18.95 -0.24 0.34
N ARG A 152 -19.90 -0.18 -0.58
CA ARG A 152 -21.26 0.26 -0.29
C ARG A 152 -21.94 -0.64 0.73
N GLU A 153 -21.82 -1.95 0.61
CA GLU A 153 -22.29 -2.90 1.63
C GLU A 153 -21.59 -2.63 2.96
N LEU A 154 -20.26 -2.60 3.00
CA LEU A 154 -19.51 -2.36 4.25
C LEU A 154 -19.88 -1.03 4.97
N VAL A 155 -20.21 0.02 4.20
CA VAL A 155 -20.56 1.34 4.72
C VAL A 155 -22.04 1.46 5.11
N MET A 156 -22.95 0.87 4.32
CA MET A 156 -24.41 1.01 4.47
C MET A 156 -25.08 -0.15 5.23
N ASP A 157 -24.34 -1.22 5.52
CA ASP A 157 -24.88 -2.39 6.21
C ASP A 157 -25.07 -2.09 7.71
N ASP A 158 -26.26 -1.60 8.03
CA ASP A 158 -26.78 -1.46 9.37
C ASP A 158 -27.14 -2.86 9.90
N GLU A 159 -26.27 -3.46 10.71
CA GLU A 159 -26.54 -4.71 11.45
C GLU A 159 -27.62 -4.54 12.55
N ASP A 160 -28.54 -3.58 12.41
CA ASP A 160 -29.59 -3.28 13.38
C ASP A 160 -30.81 -4.23 13.26
N ASP A 161 -30.79 -5.22 12.35
CA ASP A 161 -31.89 -6.17 12.13
C ASP A 161 -31.77 -7.52 12.87
N ILE A 162 -31.01 -7.61 13.96
CA ILE A 162 -30.98 -8.82 14.81
C ILE A 162 -31.10 -8.45 16.29
N ASP A 163 -32.34 -8.21 16.73
CA ASP A 163 -32.81 -8.38 18.11
C ASP A 163 -33.65 -9.66 18.22
#